data_AF-A0A1M5PVS8-F1
#
_entry.id   AF-A0A1M5PVS8-F1
#
_cell.length_a   1.000
_cell.length_b   1.000
_cell.length_c   1.000
_cell.angle_alpha   90.00
_cell.angle_beta   90.00
_cell.angle_gamma   90.00
#
_symmetry.space_group_name_H-M   'P 1'
#
loop_
_entity.id
_entity.type
_entity.pdbx_description
1 polymer ?
#
loop_
_entity_poly.entity_id
_entity_poly.type
_entity_poly.pdbx_seq_one_letter_code
_entity_poly.pdbx_strand_id
1 'polypeptide(L)' 'MIGVIVKSNEPFERALKRFTKSCEKNGIISDVKKRQRFEKPSEEKKRIETAARRKRLKEIADQNRKRLY' A
#
# COMPACT_ATOMS: atom_id res chain seq x y z
N MET A 1 -0.62 -15.53 9.32
CA MET A 1 -0.56 -14.89 10.65
C MET A 1 0.67 -14.01 10.68
N ILE A 2 0.55 -12.72 10.95
CA ILE A 2 1.71 -11.81 11.02
C ILE A 2 2.23 -11.83 12.46
N GLY A 3 3.44 -12.34 12.63
CA GLY A 3 4.16 -12.31 13.89
C GLY A 3 5.60 -11.90 13.65
N VAL A 4 6.15 -11.07 14.53
CA VAL A 4 7.58 -10.74 14.54
C VAL A 4 8.18 -11.38 15.78
N ILE A 5 9.17 -12.25 15.58
CA ILE A 5 9.94 -12.83 16.68
C ILE A 5 10.93 -11.77 17.17
N VAL A 6 10.88 -11.47 18.46
CA VAL A 6 11.82 -10.53 19.09
C VAL A 6 13.15 -11.24 19.30
N LYS A 7 14.24 -10.62 18.85
CA LYS A 7 15.60 -11.16 19.05
C LYS A 7 16.16 -10.63 20.37
N SER A 8 16.94 -11.44 21.08
CA SER A 8 17.46 -11.11 22.42
C SER A 8 18.36 -9.85 22.47
N ASN A 9 19.00 -9.48 21.36
CA ASN A 9 19.86 -8.29 21.25
C ASN A 9 19.17 -7.08 20.60
N GLU A 10 17.84 -7.01 20.63
CA GLU A 10 17.10 -5.92 20.01
C GLU A 10 16.25 -5.13 21.00
N PRO A 11 16.31 -3.78 20.98
CA PRO A 11 15.40 -2.97 21.79
C PRO A 11 13.96 -3.11 21.28
N PHE A 12 13.00 -3.14 22.22
CA PHE A 12 11.56 -3.33 21.96
C PHE A 12 11.02 -2.44 20.83
N GLU A 13 11.41 -1.16 20.82
CA GLU A 13 10.96 -0.20 19.80
C GLU A 13 11.30 -0.61 18.37
N ARG A 14 12.45 -1.27 18.18
CA ARG A 14 12.89 -1.72 16.85
C ARG A 14 12.08 -2.92 16.39
N ALA A 15 11.74 -3.84 17.30
CA ALA A 15 10.83 -4.94 17.02
C ALA A 15 9.42 -4.43 16.67
N LEU A 16 8.91 -3.42 17.41
CA LEU A 16 7.63 -2.78 17.14
C LEU A 16 7.59 -2.12 15.75
N LYS A 17 8.64 -1.36 15.38
CA LYS A 17 8.75 -0.76 14.04
C LYS A 17 8.73 -1.80 12.91
N ARG A 18 9.34 -2.97 13.11
CA ARG A 18 9.26 -4.06 12.13
C ARG A 18 7.86 -4.65 12.05
N PHE A 19 7.19 -4.79 13.19
CA PHE A 19 5.83 -5.29 13.23
C PHE A 19 4.86 -4.35 12.51
N THR A 20 4.91 -3.04 12.79
CA THR A 20 4.07 -2.05 12.10
C THR A 20 4.34 -2.05 10.60
N LYS A 21 5.61 -2.06 10.18
CA LYS A 21 5.99 -2.16 8.77
C LYS A 21 5.52 -3.47 8.12
N SER A 22 5.52 -4.57 8.86
CA SER A 22 4.99 -5.85 8.38
C SER A 22 3.47 -5.77 8.17
N CYS A 23 2.73 -5.19 9.11
CA CYS A 23 1.29 -4.95 8.97
C CYS A 23 0.95 -4.04 7.78
N GLU A 24 1.73 -2.98 7.58
CA GLU A 24 1.60 -2.08 6.42
C GLU A 24 1.93 -2.79 5.10
N LYS A 25 3.02 -3.55 5.05
CA LYS A 25 3.44 -4.31 3.85
C LYS A 25 2.38 -5.32 3.42
N ASN A 26 1.77 -6.00 4.40
CA ASN A 26 0.71 -6.96 4.15
C ASN A 26 -0.65 -6.29 3.87
N GLY A 27 -0.74 -4.96 3.93
CA GLY A 27 -1.95 -4.23 3.53
C GLY A 27 -3.15 -4.42 4.44
N ILE A 28 -2.98 -4.95 5.67
CA ILE A 28 -4.10 -5.25 6.59
C ILE A 28 -4.99 -4.01 6.78
N ILE A 29 -4.39 -2.84 6.99
CA ILE A 29 -5.13 -1.60 7.19
C ILE A 29 -5.92 -1.21 5.93
N SER A 30 -5.36 -1.43 4.75
CA SER A 30 -6.02 -1.19 3.47
C SER A 30 -7.19 -2.15 3.26
N ASP A 31 -7.04 -3.41 3.63
CA ASP A 31 -8.08 -4.42 3.49
C ASP A 31 -9.24 -4.18 4.44
N VAL A 32 -8.97 -3.81 5.69
CA VAL A 32 -10.00 -3.38 6.64
C VAL A 32 -10.79 -2.21 6.06
N LYS A 33 -10.11 -1.17 5.56
CA LYS A 33 -10.78 0.01 4.97
C LYS A 33 -11.62 -0.34 3.73
N LYS A 34 -11.19 -1.28 2.90
CA LYS A 34 -11.95 -1.75 1.73
C LYS A 34 -13.19 -2.54 2.13
N ARG A 35 -13.09 -3.38 3.17
CA ARG A 35 -14.16 -4.28 3.61
C ARG A 35 -15.16 -3.65 4.59
N GLN A 36 -14.87 -2.46 5.11
CA GLN A 36 -15.77 -1.72 6.02
C GLN A 36 -17.16 -1.43 5.44
N ARG A 37 -17.29 -1.38 4.11
CA ARG A 37 -18.56 -1.14 3.43
C ARG A 37 -18.70 -2.01 2.20
N PHE A 38 -19.93 -2.35 1.84
CA PHE A 38 -20.20 -2.97 0.55
C PHE A 38 -19.94 -1.96 -0.57
N GLU A 39 -19.11 -2.35 -1.52
CA GLU A 39 -18.89 -1.62 -2.75
C GLU A 39 -19.51 -2.41 -3.89
N LYS A 40 -20.39 -1.76 -4.66
CA LYS A 40 -21.01 -2.40 -5.82
C LYS A 40 -19.91 -2.78 -6.83
N PRO A 41 -19.98 -3.94 -7.51
CA PRO A 41 -18.97 -4.37 -8.48
C PRO A 41 -18.67 -3.35 -9.58
N SER A 42 -19.66 -2.53 -9.97
CA SER A 42 -19.48 -1.45 -10.96
C SER A 42 -18.57 -0.32 -10.44
N GLU A 43 -18.76 0.08 -9.18
CA GLU A 43 -17.97 1.14 -8.55
C GLU A 43 -16.53 0.66 -8.31
N GLU A 44 -16.35 -0.60 -7.92
CA GLU A 44 -15.03 -1.20 -7.78
C GLU A 44 -14.27 -1.21 -9.12
N LYS A 45 -14.91 -1.65 -10.21
CA LYS A 45 -14.33 -1.63 -11.56
C LYS A 45 -13.92 -0.21 -11.97
N LYS A 46 -14.81 0.76 -11.77
CA LYS A 46 -14.56 2.18 -12.06
C LYS A 46 -13.39 2.76 -11.25
N ARG A 47 -13.28 2.39 -9.97
CA ARG A 47 -12.16 2.80 -9.11
C ARG A 47 -10.83 2.24 -9.60
N ILE A 48 -10.79 0.97 -10.00
CA ILE A 48 -9.57 0.33 -10.52
C ILE A 48 -9.13 0.99 -11.83
N GLU A 49 -10.06 1.21 -12.76
CA GLU A 49 -9.77 1.83 -14.06
C GLU A 49 -9.26 3.27 -13.90
N THR A 50 -9.92 4.08 -13.09
CA THR A 50 -9.50 5.46 -12.83
C THR A 50 -8.13 5.53 -12.15
N ALA A 51 -7.85 4.63 -11.20
CA ALA A 51 -6.53 4.52 -10.58
C ALA A 51 -5.44 4.14 -11.60
N ALA A 52 -5.71 3.16 -12.46
CA ALA A 52 -4.78 2.74 -13.51
C ALA A 52 -4.51 3.86 -14.53
N ARG A 53 -5.55 4.59 -14.94
CA ARG A 53 -5.42 5.75 -15.85
C ARG A 53 -4.56 6.84 -15.21
N ARG A 54 -4.81 7.20 -13.96
CA ARG A 54 -4.03 8.21 -13.23
C ARG A 54 -2.55 7.80 -13.10
N LYS A 55 -2.29 6.51 -12.82
CA LYS A 55 -0.92 5.97 -12.73
C LYS A 55 -0.17 6.13 -14.07
N ARG A 56 -0.79 5.72 -15.19
CA ARG A 56 -0.17 5.86 -16.53
C ARG A 56 0.15 7.30 -16.88
N LEU A 57 -0.78 8.23 -16.60
CA LEU A 57 -0.56 9.66 -16.86
C LEU A 57 0.64 10.20 -16.06
N LYS A 58 0.77 9.78 -14.79
CA LYS A 58 1.90 10.16 -13.96
C LYS A 58 3.23 9.60 -14.50
N GLU A 59 3.25 8.34 -14.93
CA GLU A 59 4.45 7.70 -15.51
C GLU A 59 4.92 8.43 -16.78
N ILE A 60 3.99 8.80 -17.67
CA ILE A 60 4.30 9.58 -18.87
C ILE A 60 4.86 10.96 -18.50
N ALA A 61 4.25 11.64 -17.53
CA ALA A 61 4.73 12.94 -17.06
C ALA A 61 6.14 12.84 -16.47
N ASP A 62 6.42 11.81 -15.67
CA ASP A 62 7.73 11.55 -15.08
C ASP A 62 8.78 11.22 -16.16
N GLN A 63 8.42 10.47 -17.20
CA GLN A 63 9.29 10.21 -18.35
C GLN A 63 9.62 11.49 -19.12
N ASN A 64 8.62 12.34 -19.37
CA ASN A 64 8.83 13.61 -20.07
C ASN A 64 9.73 14.56 -19.26
N ARG A 65 9.59 14.60 -17.93
CA ARG A 65 10.49 15.35 -17.05
C ARG A 65 11.93 14.85 -17.14
N LYS A 66 12.14 13.53 -17.12
CA LYS A 66 13.46 12.92 -17.24
C LYS A 66 14.12 13.09 -18.60
N ARG A 67 13.34 13.35 -19.66
CA ARG A 67 13.86 13.66 -21.00
C ARG A 67 14.29 15.13 -21.15
N LEU A 68 13.85 16.00 -20.25
CA LEU A 68 14.10 17.44 -20.28
C LEU A 68 15.40 17.83 -19.54
N TYR A 69 16.04 16.88 -18.84
CA TYR A 69 17.34 16.99 -18.19
C TYR A 69 18.26 15.91 -18.74
#